data_AF-A0A447N381-F1
#
_entry.id   AF-A0A447N381-F1
#
_cell.length_a   1.000
_cell.length_b   1.000
_cell.length_c   1.000
_cell.angle_alpha   90.00
_cell.angle_beta   90.00
_cell.angle_gamma   90.00
#
_symmetry.space_group_name_H-M   'P 1'
#
loop_
_entity.id
_entity.type
_entity.pdbx_description
1 polymer ?
#
loop_
_entity_poly.entity_id
_entity_poly.type
_entity_poly.pdbx_seq_one_letter_code
_entity_poly.pdbx_strand_id
1 'polypeptide(L)'
;MEPITLTLCLLVFAIVMFVWEKVPLAVTSMIVCVALVITGVLNIKQAFAGFIDTNVILFVAMFIVGGALFETGMANKVGGVITRFAKTEKQLIFTIYGGGGLDVWRPF
;
A
#
# COMPACT_ATOMS: atom_id res chain seq x y z
N MET A 1 19.09 31.18 -5.36
CA MET A 1 17.93 30.55 -4.67
C MET A 1 18.50 29.39 -3.87
N GLU A 2 18.36 29.41 -2.55
CA GLU A 2 18.86 28.34 -1.69
C GLU A 2 18.27 26.99 -2.12
N PRO A 3 19.05 25.89 -2.15
CA PRO A 3 18.57 24.57 -2.56
C PRO A 3 17.38 24.07 -1.72
N ILE A 4 17.26 24.55 -0.47
CA ILE A 4 16.17 24.26 0.46
C ILE A 4 14.83 24.89 0.01
N THR A 5 14.85 26.07 -0.61
CA THR A 5 13.62 26.73 -1.05
C THR A 5 13.00 26.01 -2.25
N LEU A 6 13.83 25.46 -3.14
CA LEU A 6 13.39 24.66 -4.29
C LEU A 6 12.75 23.34 -3.85
N THR A 7 13.35 22.63 -2.89
CA THR A 7 12.78 21.38 -2.36
C THR A 7 11.48 21.62 -1.60
N LEU A 8 11.37 22.69 -0.80
CA LEU A 8 10.13 23.05 -0.11
C LEU A 8 8.99 23.41 -1.07
N CYS A 9 9.26 24.19 -2.12
CA CYS A 9 8.25 24.52 -3.13
C CYS A 9 7.75 23.26 -3.86
N LEU A 10 8.65 22.34 -4.21
CA LEU A 10 8.28 21.06 -4.83
C LEU A 10 7.49 20.15 -3.90
N LEU A 11 7.83 20.13 -2.61
CA LEU A 11 7.08 19.38 -1.61
C LEU A 11 5.65 19.91 -1.46
N VAL A 12 5.46 21.23 -1.39
CA VAL A 12 4.12 21.84 -1.35
C VAL A 12 3.34 21.54 -2.63
N PHE A 13 3.98 21.65 -3.79
CA PHE A 13 3.36 21.29 -5.07
C PHE A 13 2.91 19.82 -5.10
N ALA A 14 3.76 18.89 -4.65
CA ALA A 14 3.43 17.48 -4.57
C ALA A 14 2.24 17.22 -3.64
N ILE A 15 2.21 17.84 -2.45
CA ILE A 15 1.10 17.70 -1.49
C ILE A 15 -0.21 18.20 -2.10
N VAL A 16 -0.22 19.36 -2.76
CA VAL A 16 -1.42 19.91 -3.41
C VAL A 16 -1.92 18.96 -4.50
N MET A 17 -1.01 18.38 -5.29
CA MET A 17 -1.36 17.43 -6.35
C MET A 17 -1.89 16.10 -5.80
N PHE A 18 -1.43 15.68 -4.62
CA PHE A 18 -1.95 14.50 -3.90
C PHE A 18 -3.35 14.74 -3.34
N VAL A 19 -3.58 15.87 -2.66
CA VAL A 19 -4.88 16.18 -2.01
C VAL A 19 -6.00 16.38 -3.03
N TRP A 20 -5.69 16.86 -4.23
CA TRP A 20 -6.73 17.10 -5.24
C TRP A 20 -7.37 15.81 -5.79
N GLU A 21 -6.70 14.66 -5.66
CA GLU A 21 -7.16 13.27 -5.92
C GLU A 21 -8.03 13.02 -7.18
N LYS A 22 -8.05 13.95 -8.15
CA LYS A 22 -8.81 13.81 -9.41
C LYS A 22 -8.23 12.74 -10.33
N VAL A 23 -6.98 12.35 -10.09
CA VAL A 23 -6.24 11.33 -10.83
C VAL A 23 -5.81 10.24 -9.85
N PRO A 24 -5.73 8.96 -10.28
CA PRO A 24 -5.30 7.87 -9.41
C PRO A 24 -3.96 8.18 -8.76
N LEU A 25 -3.83 7.87 -7.47
CA LEU A 25 -2.62 8.11 -6.67
C LEU A 25 -1.34 7.51 -7.30
N ALA A 26 -1.49 6.39 -8.02
CA ALA A 26 -0.40 5.77 -8.76
C ALA A 26 0.09 6.65 -9.93
N VAL A 27 -0.82 7.36 -10.60
CA VAL A 27 -0.48 8.24 -11.73
C VAL A 27 0.11 9.55 -11.24
N THR A 28 -0.44 10.14 -10.16
CA THR A 28 0.09 11.38 -9.58
C THR A 28 1.52 11.18 -9.04
N SER A 29 1.79 10.06 -8.36
CA SER A 29 3.14 9.74 -7.86
C SER A 29 4.18 9.57 -8.98
N MET A 30 3.80 8.96 -10.12
CA MET A 30 4.65 8.89 -11.32
C MET A 30 4.96 10.26 -11.91
N ILE A 31 3.95 11.14 -12.04
CA ILE A 31 4.14 12.51 -12.55
C ILE A 31 5.07 13.31 -11.65
N VAL A 32 4.89 13.23 -10.33
CA VAL A 32 5.75 13.91 -9.35
C VAL A 32 7.18 13.39 -9.42
N CYS A 33 7.39 12.08 -9.55
CA CYS A 33 8.73 11.51 -9.73
C CYS A 33 9.43 12.04 -10.99
N VAL A 34 8.73 12.08 -12.12
CA VAL A 34 9.28 12.63 -13.38
C VAL A 34 9.58 14.12 -13.24
N ALA A 35 8.67 14.89 -12.63
CA ALA A 35 8.87 16.32 -12.39
C ALA A 35 10.10 16.60 -11.50
N LEU A 36 10.35 15.79 -10.48
CA LEU A 36 11.53 15.89 -9.60
C LEU A 36 12.85 15.60 -10.32
N VAL A 37 12.85 14.65 -11.25
CA VAL A 37 14.03 14.34 -12.07
C VAL A 37 14.30 15.46 -13.08
N ILE A 38 13.25 15.99 -13.75
CA ILE A 38 13.39 17.07 -14.74
C ILE A 38 13.85 18.38 -14.08
N THR A 39 13.38 18.67 -12.87
CA THR A 39 13.80 19.86 -12.11
C THR A 39 15.21 19.74 -11.53
N GLY A 40 15.88 18.59 -11.67
CA GLY A 40 17.26 18.36 -11.22
C GLY A 40 17.42 18.29 -9.69
N VAL A 41 16.30 18.25 -8.95
CA VAL A 41 16.30 18.16 -7.49
C VAL A 41 16.75 16.77 -7.03
N LEU A 42 16.42 15.74 -7.82
CA LEU A 42 16.72 14.36 -7.50
C LEU A 42 17.30 13.62 -8.70
N ASN A 43 18.35 12.83 -8.49
CA ASN A 43 18.94 12.00 -9.54
C ASN A 43 18.00 10.82 -9.87
N ILE A 44 18.09 10.27 -11.09
CA ILE A 44 17.27 9.10 -11.52
C ILE A 44 17.37 7.96 -10.50
N LYS A 45 18.59 7.62 -10.04
CA LYS A 45 18.78 6.56 -9.04
C LYS A 45 18.07 6.84 -7.72
N GLN A 46 18.03 8.09 -7.28
CA GLN A 46 17.38 8.49 -6.03
C GLN A 46 15.85 8.53 -6.18
N ALA A 47 15.34 8.96 -7.34
CA ALA A 47 13.90 8.91 -7.64
C ALA A 47 13.36 7.47 -7.67
N PHE A 48 14.13 6.53 -8.21
CA PHE A 48 13.75 5.11 -8.22
C PHE A 48 14.01 4.37 -6.91
N ALA A 49 14.78 4.94 -5.97
CA ALA A 49 15.11 4.28 -4.70
C ALA A 49 13.85 3.95 -3.87
N GLY A 50 12.83 4.81 -3.90
CA GLY A 50 11.57 4.57 -3.19
C GLY A 50 10.73 3.43 -3.78
N PHE A 51 10.86 3.12 -5.07
CA PHE A 51 10.12 2.02 -5.71
C PHE A 51 10.70 0.64 -5.41
N ILE A 52 12.00 0.56 -5.08
CA ILE A 52 12.73 -0.68 -4.78
C ILE A 52 12.81 -0.88 -3.26
N ASP A 53 12.10 -0.06 -2.48
CA ASP A 53 12.06 -0.20 -1.03
C ASP A 53 11.44 -1.55 -0.64
N THR A 54 12.06 -2.23 0.34
CA THR A 54 11.62 -3.54 0.80
C THR A 54 10.15 -3.55 1.22
N ASN A 55 9.65 -2.46 1.80
CA ASN A 55 8.24 -2.38 2.20
C ASN A 55 7.31 -2.36 0.98
N VAL A 56 7.69 -1.67 -0.09
CA VAL A 56 6.91 -1.64 -1.35
C VAL A 56 6.86 -3.02 -1.97
N ILE A 57 8.00 -3.71 -2.05
CA ILE A 57 8.08 -5.08 -2.57
C ILE A 57 7.24 -6.04 -1.71
N LEU A 58 7.24 -5.86 -0.39
CA LEU A 58 6.41 -6.66 0.53
C LEU A 58 4.91 -6.50 0.25
N PHE A 59 4.44 -5.27 0.01
CA PHE A 59 3.03 -5.04 -0.36
C PHE A 59 2.67 -5.72 -1.68
N VAL A 60 3.54 -5.64 -2.68
CA VAL A 60 3.34 -6.36 -3.96
C VAL A 60 3.28 -7.87 -3.73
N ALA A 61 4.18 -8.42 -2.90
CA ALA A 61 4.18 -9.83 -2.55
C ALA A 61 2.89 -10.25 -1.83
N MET A 62 2.34 -9.42 -0.94
CA MET A 62 1.06 -9.70 -0.28
C MET A 62 -0.11 -9.80 -1.27
N PHE A 63 -0.13 -8.98 -2.33
CA PHE A 63 -1.13 -9.12 -3.40
C PHE A 63 -0.97 -10.45 -4.16
N ILE A 64 0.27 -10.87 -4.44
CA ILE A 64 0.55 -12.16 -5.09
C ILE A 64 0.10 -13.33 -4.22
N VAL A 65 0.46 -13.32 -2.93
CA VAL A 65 0.05 -14.35 -1.96
C VAL A 65 -1.46 -14.40 -1.82
N GLY A 66 -2.12 -13.23 -1.75
CA GLY A 66 -3.58 -13.13 -1.75
C GLY A 66 -4.20 -13.80 -2.97
N GLY A 67 -3.72 -13.45 -4.18
CA GLY A 67 -4.18 -14.06 -5.44
C GLY A 67 -3.99 -15.58 -5.47
N ALA A 68 -2.82 -16.08 -5.06
CA ALA A 68 -2.56 -17.51 -4.98
C ALA A 68 -3.49 -18.23 -3.98
N LEU A 69 -3.86 -17.58 -2.88
CA LEU A 69 -4.79 -18.14 -1.90
C LEU A 69 -6.23 -18.25 -2.43
N PHE A 70 -6.63 -17.30 -3.30
CA PHE A 70 -7.90 -17.36 -4.02
C PHE A 70 -7.89 -18.43 -5.11
N GLU A 71 -6.80 -18.54 -5.88
CA GLU A 71 -6.67 -19.50 -6.99
C GLU A 71 -6.60 -20.95 -6.50
N THR A 72 -5.91 -21.22 -5.39
CA THR A 72 -5.85 -22.55 -4.76
C THR A 72 -7.16 -22.96 -4.07
N GLY A 73 -8.14 -22.06 -3.98
CA GLY A 73 -9.39 -22.28 -3.26
C GLY A 73 -9.21 -22.42 -1.73
N MET A 74 -8.00 -22.17 -1.22
CA MET A 74 -7.71 -22.13 0.22
C MET A 74 -8.59 -21.09 0.92
N ALA A 75 -8.76 -19.91 0.32
CA ALA A 75 -9.65 -18.88 0.83
C ALA A 75 -11.10 -19.39 1.00
N ASN A 76 -11.62 -20.15 0.03
CA ASN A 76 -12.98 -20.73 0.09
C ASN A 76 -13.09 -21.84 1.15
N LYS A 77 -12.06 -22.70 1.28
CA LYS A 77 -12.04 -23.74 2.32
C LYS A 77 -12.02 -23.14 3.73
N VAL A 78 -11.16 -22.14 3.95
CA VAL A 78 -11.05 -21.44 5.25
C VAL A 78 -12.34 -20.68 5.56
N GLY A 79 -12.91 -19.97 4.59
CA GLY A 79 -14.19 -19.28 4.77
C GLY A 79 -15.35 -20.24 5.07
N GLY A 80 -15.42 -21.40 4.40
CA GLY A 80 -16.42 -22.44 4.67
C GLY A 80 -16.31 -23.05 6.06
N VAL A 81 -15.08 -23.25 6.57
CA VAL A 81 -14.84 -23.71 7.94
C VAL A 81 -15.32 -22.66 8.94
N ILE A 82 -14.93 -21.40 8.77
CA ILE A 82 -15.28 -20.31 9.71
C ILE A 82 -16.79 -20.09 9.77
N THR A 83 -17.47 -20.05 8.63
CA THR A 83 -18.94 -19.86 8.55
C THR A 83 -19.72 -21.04 9.14
N ARG A 84 -19.14 -22.25 9.17
CA ARG A 84 -19.76 -23.41 9.84
C ARG A 84 -19.76 -23.29 11.36
N PHE A 85 -18.77 -22.61 11.94
CA PHE A 85 -18.67 -22.36 13.38
C PHE A 85 -19.38 -21.07 13.81
N ALA A 86 -19.43 -20.04 12.96
CA ALA A 86 -20.06 -18.76 13.24
C ALA A 86 -21.40 -18.62 12.50
N LYS A 87 -22.51 -18.91 13.20
CA LYS A 87 -23.88 -18.76 12.65
C LYS A 87 -24.45 -17.34 12.69
N THR A 88 -23.85 -16.43 13.46
CA THR A 88 -24.32 -15.05 13.65
C THR A 88 -23.21 -14.06 13.32
N GLU A 89 -23.53 -12.89 12.74
CA GLU A 89 -22.57 -11.82 12.39
C GLU A 89 -21.67 -11.43 13.58
N LYS A 90 -22.25 -11.31 14.78
CA LYS A 90 -21.50 -11.02 16.02
C LYS A 90 -20.51 -12.14 16.39
N GLN A 91 -20.86 -13.39 16.14
CA GLN A 91 -19.96 -14.53 16.36
C GLN A 91 -18.88 -14.61 15.27
N LEU A 92 -19.19 -14.24 14.03
CA LEU A 92 -18.21 -14.20 12.94
C LEU A 92 -17.11 -13.16 13.24
N ILE A 93 -17.52 -11.95 13.63
CA ILE A 93 -16.60 -10.88 14.03
C ILE A 93 -15.77 -11.33 15.25
N PHE A 94 -16.41 -11.92 16.27
CA PHE A 94 -15.71 -12.39 17.46
C PHE A 94 -14.76 -13.56 17.18
N THR A 95 -15.10 -14.49 16.29
CA THR A 95 -14.23 -15.61 15.91
C THR A 95 -13.04 -15.13 15.09
N ILE A 96 -13.22 -14.16 14.19
CA ILE A 96 -12.12 -13.56 13.43
C ILE A 96 -11.19 -12.79 14.35
N TYR A 97 -11.72 -11.92 15.23
CA TYR A 97 -10.89 -11.14 16.14
C TYR A 97 -10.28 -11.99 17.27
N GLY A 98 -11.06 -12.85 17.91
CA GLY A 98 -10.65 -13.63 19.08
C GLY A 98 -9.89 -14.94 18.77
N GLY A 99 -10.00 -15.48 17.55
CA GLY A 99 -9.39 -16.75 17.16
C GLY A 99 -8.01 -16.65 16.49
N GLY A 100 -7.52 -15.44 16.18
CA GLY A 100 -6.22 -15.25 15.52
C GLY A 100 -6.08 -13.95 14.73
N GLY A 101 -7.14 -13.15 14.58
CA GLY A 101 -7.08 -11.85 13.92
C GLY A 101 -6.24 -10.80 14.67
N LEU A 102 -6.09 -10.94 15.99
CA LEU A 102 -5.21 -10.10 16.79
C LEU A 102 -3.72 -10.42 16.58
N ASP A 103 -3.37 -11.66 16.27
CA ASP A 103 -1.98 -12.08 16.04
C ASP A 103 -1.52 -11.82 14.59
N VAL A 104 -2.44 -11.87 13.63
CA VAL A 104 -2.17 -11.56 12.21
C VAL A 104 -1.95 -10.06 11.97
N TRP A 105 -2.51 -9.19 12.82
CA TRP A 105 -2.30 -7.74 12.77
C TRP A 105 -1.17 -7.24 13.68
N ARG A 106 -0.31 -8.13 14.21
CA ARG A 106 0.98 -7.68 14.74
C ARG A 106 1.79 -7.15 13.55
N PRO A 107 2.04 -5.83 13.48
CA PRO A 107 2.89 -5.29 12.44
C PRO A 107 4.32 -5.55 12.91
N PHE A 108 4.90 -6.66 12.46
CA PHE A 108 6.24 -7.12 12.85
C PHE A 108 6.34 -7.63 14.30
#